data_AF-A0A4U9TK88-F1
#
_entry.id   AF-A0A4U9TK88-F1
#
_cell.length_a   1.000
_cell.length_b   1.000
_cell.length_c   1.000
_cell.angle_alpha   90.00
_cell.angle_beta   90.00
_cell.angle_gamma   90.00
#
_symmetry.space_group_name_H-M   'P 1'
#
loop_
_entity.id
_entity.type
_entity.pdbx_description
1 polymer ?
#
loop_
_entity_poly.entity_id
_entity_poly.type
_entity_poly.pdbx_seq_one_letter_code
_entity_poly.pdbx_strand_id
1 'polypeptide(L)'
;MNKITRFVGRVVGGMLLITAGISSAQASFQLESMGIVLEESTGRTNFSIKNTTSEPMLLATKVEDLDGKAFSKFILISPPISRIEAGQSQQVNFVLKQGAVLPMKSC
;
A
#
# COMPACT_ATOMS: atom_id res chain seq x y z
N MET A 1 27.08 29.26 -45.08
CA MET A 1 26.12 28.75 -44.06
C MET A 1 25.95 27.23 -44.26
N ASN A 2 26.54 26.41 -43.40
CA ASN A 2 26.90 25.02 -43.74
C ASN A 2 25.74 24.03 -43.49
N LYS A 3 25.39 23.19 -44.48
CA LYS A 3 24.27 22.22 -44.40
C LYS A 3 24.43 21.22 -43.24
N ILE A 4 25.67 20.93 -42.87
CA ILE A 4 26.06 20.04 -41.75
C ILE A 4 25.58 20.59 -40.41
N THR A 5 25.73 21.91 -40.17
CA THR A 5 25.28 22.57 -38.92
C THR A 5 23.76 22.49 -38.76
N ARG A 6 23.00 22.52 -39.86
CA ARG A 6 21.53 22.37 -39.85
C ARG A 6 21.08 20.93 -39.62
N PHE A 7 21.87 19.94 -40.04
CA PHE A 7 21.56 18.52 -39.83
C PHE A 7 21.81 18.08 -38.38
N VAL A 8 22.94 18.50 -37.79
CA VAL A 8 23.26 18.24 -36.37
C VAL A 8 22.20 18.84 -35.44
N GLY A 9 21.73 20.06 -35.70
CA GLY A 9 20.67 20.68 -34.90
C GLY A 9 19.34 19.91 -34.93
N ARG A 10 18.99 19.28 -36.06
CA ARG A 10 17.75 18.47 -36.18
C ARG A 10 17.84 17.15 -35.42
N VAL A 11 19.00 16.49 -35.44
CA VAL A 11 19.21 15.21 -34.73
C VAL A 11 19.26 15.45 -33.21
N VAL A 12 19.96 16.51 -32.76
CA VAL A 12 20.01 16.86 -31.32
C VAL A 12 18.64 17.29 -30.81
N GLY A 13 17.89 18.08 -31.57
CA GLY A 13 16.53 18.47 -31.22
C GLY A 13 15.56 17.27 -31.12
N GLY A 14 15.67 16.30 -32.05
CA GLY A 14 14.87 15.07 -32.02
C GLY A 14 15.20 14.17 -30.83
N MET A 15 16.49 14.00 -30.50
CA MET A 15 16.95 13.20 -29.36
C MET A 15 16.49 13.77 -28.01
N LEU A 16 16.53 15.11 -27.85
CA LEU A 16 16.12 15.79 -26.62
C LEU A 16 14.61 15.67 -26.34
N LEU A 17 13.79 15.59 -27.39
CA LEU A 17 12.34 15.40 -27.27
C LEU A 17 11.96 13.98 -26.83
N ILE A 18 12.77 12.97 -27.15
CA ILE A 18 12.49 11.57 -26.78
C ILE A 18 12.76 11.33 -25.28
N THR A 19 13.74 12.01 -24.68
CA THR A 19 14.08 11.85 -23.25
C THR A 19 13.17 12.63 -22.29
N ALA A 20 12.50 13.68 -22.77
CA ALA A 20 11.69 14.56 -21.91
C ALA A 20 10.27 14.02 -21.61
N GLY A 21 9.83 12.95 -22.31
CA GLY A 21 8.46 12.43 -22.21
C GLY A 21 8.25 11.24 -21.27
N ILE A 22 9.30 10.73 -20.63
CA ILE A 22 9.20 9.51 -19.81
C ILE A 22 8.92 9.91 -18.34
N SER A 23 7.65 10.11 -18.00
CA SER A 23 7.22 10.15 -16.59
C SER A 23 7.06 8.73 -16.07
N SER A 24 7.81 8.37 -15.03
CA SER A 24 7.63 7.10 -14.32
C SER A 24 6.70 7.31 -13.12
N ALA A 25 5.57 6.62 -13.11
CA ALA A 25 4.74 6.53 -11.91
C ALA A 25 5.39 5.49 -10.96
N GLN A 26 5.66 5.90 -9.73
CA GLN A 26 6.24 5.04 -8.69
C GLN A 26 5.24 4.93 -7.54
N ALA A 27 4.81 3.71 -7.22
CA ALA A 27 3.99 3.42 -6.07
C ALA A 27 4.78 2.55 -5.09
N SER A 28 4.99 3.03 -3.87
CA SER A 28 5.71 2.31 -2.82
C SER A 28 5.11 2.61 -1.45
N PHE A 29 5.15 1.61 -0.57
CA PHE A 29 4.71 1.74 0.80
C PHE A 29 5.56 0.85 1.70
N GLN A 30 5.61 1.21 2.96
CA GLN A 30 6.33 0.46 3.99
C GLN A 30 5.34 -0.06 5.03
N LEU A 31 5.49 -1.34 5.35
CA LEU A 31 4.74 -2.01 6.41
C LEU A 31 5.55 -1.97 7.70
N GLU A 32 4.87 -1.83 8.84
CA GLU A 32 5.49 -1.96 10.17
C GLU A 32 6.07 -3.36 10.38
N SER A 33 5.34 -4.40 9.97
CA SER A 33 5.76 -5.79 10.03
C SER A 33 5.16 -6.61 8.88
N MET A 34 5.69 -7.81 8.64
CA MET A 34 5.15 -8.74 7.62
C MET A 34 3.90 -9.50 8.08
N GLY A 35 3.57 -9.43 9.36
CA GLY A 35 2.46 -10.16 9.94
C GLY A 35 2.05 -9.55 11.28
N ILE A 36 0.78 -9.71 11.61
CA ILE A 36 0.19 -9.27 12.86
C ILE A 36 -0.34 -10.48 13.62
N VAL A 37 -0.19 -10.45 14.94
CA VAL A 37 -0.80 -11.44 15.83
C VAL A 37 -1.93 -10.73 16.57
N LEU A 38 -3.15 -11.23 16.40
CA LEU A 38 -4.31 -10.79 17.15
C LEU A 38 -4.55 -11.82 18.27
N GLU A 39 -4.12 -11.48 19.48
CA GLU A 39 -4.38 -12.32 20.65
C GLU A 39 -5.84 -12.21 21.09
N GLU A 40 -6.49 -13.34 21.38
CA GLU A 40 -7.86 -13.37 21.89
C GLU A 40 -7.98 -12.69 23.26
N SER A 41 -6.94 -12.79 24.10
CA SER A 41 -6.86 -12.17 25.42
C SER A 41 -7.03 -10.65 25.37
N THR A 42 -6.37 -10.02 24.39
CA THR A 42 -6.38 -8.57 24.18
C THR A 42 -7.54 -8.15 23.27
N GLY A 43 -7.92 -9.03 22.32
CA GLY A 43 -9.01 -8.83 21.38
C GLY A 43 -8.80 -7.67 20.40
N ARG A 44 -7.63 -7.03 20.39
CA ARG A 44 -7.31 -5.88 19.54
C ARG A 44 -5.83 -5.87 19.19
N THR A 45 -5.52 -5.45 17.97
CA THR A 45 -4.16 -5.12 17.56
C THR A 45 -4.20 -3.95 16.58
N ASN A 46 -3.07 -3.27 16.41
CA ASN A 46 -2.94 -2.17 15.47
C ASN A 46 -1.77 -2.44 14.54
N PHE A 47 -1.79 -1.79 13.38
CA PHE A 47 -0.78 -1.98 12.35
C PHE A 47 -0.58 -0.69 11.57
N SER A 48 0.67 -0.27 11.42
CA SER A 48 1.02 0.97 10.73
C SER A 48 1.51 0.71 9.30
N ILE A 49 1.00 1.53 8.36
CA ILE A 49 1.43 1.55 6.97
C ILE A 49 1.89 2.97 6.64
N LYS A 50 3.10 3.11 6.08
CA LYS A 50 3.65 4.39 5.65
C LYS A 50 3.64 4.51 4.13
N ASN A 51 3.15 5.64 3.62
CA ASN A 51 3.33 6.00 2.23
C ASN A 51 4.74 6.57 2.03
N THR A 52 5.54 5.89 1.20
CA THR A 52 6.94 6.29 0.91
C THR A 52 7.06 7.08 -0.39
N THR A 53 5.96 7.35 -1.09
CA THR A 53 5.94 8.17 -2.31
C THR A 53 5.68 9.63 -2.02
N SER A 54 5.87 10.43 -3.06
CA SER A 54 5.60 11.87 -3.09
C SER A 54 4.13 12.19 -3.39
N GLU A 55 3.31 11.19 -3.70
CA GLU A 55 1.90 11.34 -4.10
C GLU A 55 0.97 10.72 -3.05
N PRO A 56 -0.25 11.27 -2.85
CA PRO A 56 -1.20 10.66 -1.94
C PRO A 56 -1.66 9.28 -2.44
N MET A 57 -1.88 8.35 -1.50
CA MET A 57 -2.32 6.99 -1.80
C MET A 57 -3.62 6.66 -1.08
N LEU A 58 -4.50 5.86 -1.70
CA LEU A 58 -5.68 5.30 -1.06
C LEU A 58 -5.34 3.93 -0.48
N LEU A 59 -5.48 3.77 0.84
CA LEU A 59 -5.38 2.50 1.53
C LEU A 59 -6.77 1.88 1.64
N ALA A 60 -6.95 0.68 1.08
CA ALA A 60 -8.11 -0.17 1.30
C ALA A 60 -7.67 -1.44 2.03
N THR A 61 -8.31 -1.75 3.15
CA THR A 61 -7.95 -2.90 3.99
C THR A 61 -9.13 -3.86 4.10
N LYS A 62 -8.85 -5.14 3.85
CA LYS A 62 -9.80 -6.24 3.95
C LYS A 62 -9.10 -7.44 4.59
N VAL A 63 -9.86 -8.22 5.35
CA VAL A 63 -9.41 -9.51 5.90
C VAL A 63 -10.17 -10.61 5.17
N GLU A 64 -9.43 -11.62 4.70
CA GLU A 64 -9.96 -12.78 3.99
C GLU A 64 -9.41 -14.06 4.63
N ASP A 65 -10.18 -15.14 4.57
CA ASP A 65 -9.77 -16.44 5.10
C ASP A 65 -8.90 -17.19 4.09
N LEU A 66 -7.79 -17.76 4.55
CA LEU A 66 -6.94 -18.62 3.70
C LEU A 66 -7.56 -20.01 3.48
N ASP A 67 -8.23 -20.56 4.50
CA ASP A 67 -8.73 -21.96 4.51
C ASP A 67 -10.27 -22.06 4.43
N GLY A 68 -10.99 -20.96 4.17
CA GLY A 68 -12.45 -20.95 4.13
C GLY A 68 -13.17 -21.17 5.47
N LYS A 69 -12.44 -21.16 6.60
CA LYS A 69 -12.99 -21.34 7.98
C LYS A 69 -13.85 -20.18 8.49
N ALA A 70 -14.05 -19.14 7.67
CA ALA A 70 -14.90 -17.99 7.95
C ALA A 70 -14.57 -17.26 9.25
N PHE A 71 -13.28 -17.12 9.60
CA PHE A 71 -12.81 -16.34 10.75
C PHE A 71 -12.79 -14.84 10.48
N SER A 72 -12.59 -14.44 9.22
CA SER A 72 -12.60 -13.04 8.79
C SER A 72 -13.82 -12.24 9.30
N LYS A 73 -15.00 -12.88 9.37
CA LYS A 73 -16.25 -12.26 9.84
C LYS A 73 -16.23 -11.82 11.31
N PHE A 74 -15.32 -12.37 12.11
CA PHE A 74 -15.16 -12.03 13.53
C PHE A 74 -14.17 -10.87 13.75
N ILE A 75 -13.49 -10.40 12.71
CA ILE A 75 -12.53 -9.31 12.79
C ILE A 75 -13.15 -8.04 12.22
N LEU A 76 -13.21 -6.99 13.02
CA LEU A 76 -13.56 -5.63 12.62
C LEU A 76 -12.28 -4.87 12.28
N ILE A 77 -12.32 -4.11 11.20
CA ILE A 77 -11.19 -3.32 10.69
C ILE A 77 -11.60 -1.85 10.69
N SER A 78 -10.74 -0.97 11.21
CA SER A 78 -11.01 0.47 11.22
C SER A 78 -9.72 1.31 11.09
N PRO A 79 -9.68 2.29 10.16
CA PRO A 79 -10.63 2.51 9.07
C PRO A 79 -10.47 1.46 7.95
N PRO A 80 -11.55 1.07 7.23
CA PRO A 80 -11.46 0.14 6.10
C PRO A 80 -10.91 0.78 4.82
N ILE A 81 -11.15 2.08 4.65
CA ILE A 81 -10.63 2.90 3.56
C ILE A 81 -10.10 4.19 4.17
N SER A 82 -8.87 4.55 3.86
CA SER A 82 -8.27 5.82 4.27
C SER A 82 -7.35 6.38 3.19
N ARG A 83 -7.22 7.70 3.13
CA ARG A 83 -6.22 8.37 2.30
C ARG A 83 -4.97 8.59 3.14
N ILE A 84 -3.81 8.25 2.58
CA ILE A 84 -2.49 8.51 3.18
C ILE A 84 -1.76 9.55 2.35
N GLU A 85 -1.48 10.70 2.94
CA GLU A 85 -0.68 11.73 2.27
C GLU A 85 0.78 11.29 2.06
N ALA A 86 1.49 12.00 1.20
CA ALA A 86 2.89 11.75 0.92
C ALA A 86 3.74 11.77 2.21
N GLY A 87 4.52 10.71 2.43
CA GLY A 87 5.38 10.56 3.61
C GLY A 87 4.66 10.27 4.94
N GLN A 88 3.32 10.27 4.96
CA GLN A 88 2.53 10.03 6.17
C GLN A 88 2.34 8.54 6.46
N SER A 89 1.96 8.24 7.71
CA SER A 89 1.62 6.89 8.14
C SER A 89 0.15 6.83 8.56
N GLN A 90 -0.50 5.71 8.26
CA GLN A 90 -1.86 5.40 8.67
C GLN A 90 -1.84 4.15 9.54
N GLN A 91 -2.46 4.26 10.71
CA GLN A 91 -2.71 3.11 11.58
C GLN A 91 -4.06 2.49 11.25
N VAL A 92 -4.08 1.17 11.13
CA VAL A 92 -5.29 0.35 10.98
C VAL A 92 -5.46 -0.48 12.25
N ASN A 93 -6.67 -0.47 12.79
CA ASN A 93 -7.03 -1.25 13.96
C ASN A 93 -7.79 -2.50 13.56
N PHE A 94 -7.37 -3.64 14.12
CA PHE A 94 -8.03 -4.93 13.99
C PHE A 94 -8.61 -5.31 15.36
N VAL A 95 -9.88 -5.66 15.38
CA VAL A 95 -10.63 -5.87 16.62
C VAL A 95 -11.43 -7.15 16.50
N LEU A 96 -11.28 -8.06 17.46
CA LEU A 96 -12.12 -9.24 17.58
C LEU A 96 -13.51 -8.81 18.07
N LYS A 97 -14.56 -9.27 17.40
CA LYS A 97 -15.95 -9.06 17.85
C LYS A 97 -16.16 -9.74 19.21
N GLN A 98 -16.82 -9.03 20.13
CA GLN A 98 -17.15 -9.57 21.45
C GLN A 98 -18.02 -10.84 21.32
N GLY A 99 -17.63 -11.91 22.02
CA GLY A 99 -18.31 -13.20 21.97
C GLY A 99 -17.87 -14.13 20.82
N ALA A 100 -16.90 -13.72 20.00
CA ALA A 100 -16.26 -14.63 19.05
C ALA A 100 -15.29 -15.55 19.79
N VAL A 101 -15.67 -16.80 20.01
CA VAL A 101 -14.75 -17.86 20.42
C VAL A 101 -14.10 -18.38 19.13
N LEU A 102 -12.81 -18.13 18.93
CA LEU A 102 -12.13 -18.83 17.84
C LEU A 102 -12.01 -20.30 18.29
N PRO A 103 -12.45 -21.26 17.47
CA PRO A 103 -12.29 -22.67 17.79
C PRO A 103 -10.79 -22.98 17.87
N MET A 104 -10.25 -22.99 19.08
CA MET A 104 -8.91 -23.49 19.34
C MET A 104 -8.92 -24.97 18.93
N LYS A 105 -8.06 -25.35 17.97
CA LYS A 105 -7.75 -26.76 17.80
C LYS A 105 -6.99 -27.20 19.05
N SER A 106 -7.67 -27.90 19.94
CA SER A 106 -7.01 -28.77 20.91
C SER A 106 -6.13 -29.73 20.10
N CYS A 107 -4.82 -29.59 20.21
CA CYS A 107 -3.88 -30.62 19.79
C CYS A 107 -4.08 -31.88 20.63
#